data_AF-A0A9C9N0W0-F1
#
_entry.id   AF-A0A9C9N0W0-F1
#
_cell.length_a   1.000
_cell.length_b   1.000
_cell.length_c   1.000
_cell.angle_alpha   90.00
_cell.angle_beta   90.00
_cell.angle_gamma   90.00
#
_symmetry.space_group_name_H-M   'P 1'
#
loop_
_entity.id
_entity.type
_entity.pdbx_description
1 polymer ?
#
loop_
_entity_poly.entity_id
_entity_poly.type
_entity_poly.pdbx_seq_one_letter_code
_entity_poly.pdbx_strand_id
1 'polypeptide(L)'
;FAMELFAHIGSRLERYYQLTAAYDFVGACISNDDWGFKTQTLFSPRAMRQFVFPWHRRIVEQIHAAGKPAILHSCGNFLKVLDDIVDDMQFDARHSYEDTIMPVEEAYEDHHHRLAILGGIDVDFVCRAPIEAIEERCRQMLARVTGRGGYALGTGNSVPAYVPDEGYFAMIRTALQMR
;
A
#
# COMPACT_ATOMS: atom_id res chain seq x y z
N PHE A 1 7.24 16.74 -25.38
CA PHE A 1 7.03 17.31 -24.03
C PHE A 1 6.53 16.30 -23.00
N ALA A 2 5.23 15.95 -22.91
CA ALA A 2 4.73 15.08 -21.82
C ALA A 2 5.44 13.71 -21.77
N MET A 3 5.56 13.01 -22.92
CA MET A 3 6.28 11.73 -22.99
C MET A 3 7.74 11.82 -22.51
N GLU A 4 8.44 12.91 -22.87
CA GLU A 4 9.84 13.10 -22.47
C GLU A 4 9.95 13.37 -20.96
N LEU A 5 9.01 14.12 -20.38
CA LEU A 5 8.96 14.35 -18.95
C LEU A 5 8.78 13.03 -18.18
N PHE A 6 7.79 12.22 -18.56
CA PHE A 6 7.58 10.89 -17.96
C PHE A 6 8.79 9.99 -18.17
N ALA A 7 9.45 10.06 -19.33
CA ALA A 7 10.67 9.28 -19.57
C ALA A 7 11.83 9.68 -18.65
N HIS A 8 12.02 10.98 -18.44
CA HIS A 8 13.04 11.50 -17.55
C HIS A 8 12.76 11.16 -16.08
N ILE A 9 11.50 11.25 -15.62
CA ILE A 9 11.14 10.90 -14.24
C ILE A 9 11.24 9.38 -14.05
N GLY A 10 10.57 8.61 -14.91
CA GLY A 10 10.48 7.17 -14.81
C GLY A 10 11.84 6.48 -14.87
N SER A 11 12.75 6.89 -15.75
CA SER A 11 14.10 6.32 -15.82
C SER A 11 14.92 6.56 -14.54
N ARG A 12 14.71 7.69 -13.85
CA ARG A 12 15.37 7.98 -12.58
C ARG A 12 14.79 7.14 -11.45
N LEU A 13 13.47 6.96 -11.42
CA LEU A 13 12.80 6.10 -10.45
C LEU A 13 13.18 4.63 -10.63
N GLU A 14 13.15 4.12 -11.86
CA GLU A 14 13.62 2.77 -12.20
C GLU A 14 15.06 2.55 -11.74
N ARG A 15 15.97 3.50 -12.02
CA ARG A 15 17.36 3.41 -11.57
C ARG A 15 17.49 3.43 -10.05
N TYR A 16 16.66 4.22 -9.35
CA TYR A 16 16.61 4.22 -7.90
C TYR A 16 16.24 2.83 -7.35
N TYR A 17 15.15 2.23 -7.84
CA TYR A 17 14.73 0.90 -7.37
C TYR A 17 15.73 -0.21 -7.73
N GLN A 18 16.36 -0.12 -8.90
CA GLN A 18 17.43 -1.05 -9.27
C GLN A 18 18.61 -0.98 -8.28
N LEU A 19 18.98 0.22 -7.83
CA LEU A 19 20.08 0.41 -6.89
C LEU A 19 19.70 -0.03 -5.47
N THR A 20 18.48 0.26 -5.02
CA THR A 20 18.04 -0.09 -3.67
C THR A 20 17.78 -1.59 -3.53
N ALA A 21 17.13 -2.22 -4.50
CA ALA A 21 16.81 -3.65 -4.45
C ALA A 21 18.06 -4.55 -4.52
N ALA A 22 19.17 -4.04 -5.04
CA ALA A 22 20.45 -4.76 -5.15
C ALA A 22 21.12 -5.07 -3.80
N TYR A 23 20.68 -4.44 -2.70
CA TYR A 23 21.25 -4.69 -1.38
C TYR A 23 20.54 -5.84 -0.67
N ASP A 24 21.30 -6.82 -0.18
CA ASP A 24 20.76 -8.01 0.49
C ASP A 24 19.90 -7.68 1.72
N PHE A 25 20.25 -6.63 2.46
CA PHE A 25 19.52 -6.19 3.65
C PHE A 25 18.18 -5.50 3.36
N VAL A 26 17.88 -5.18 2.10
CA VAL A 26 16.56 -4.69 1.69
C VAL A 26 15.62 -5.88 1.57
N GLY A 27 14.58 -5.92 2.39
CA GLY A 27 13.60 -7.02 2.40
C GLY A 27 12.44 -6.85 1.42
N ALA A 28 12.11 -5.61 1.05
CA ALA A 28 11.02 -5.24 0.14
C ALA A 28 11.25 -3.80 -0.37
N CYS A 29 10.60 -3.43 -1.47
CA CYS A 29 10.60 -2.06 -1.97
C CYS A 29 9.17 -1.50 -2.04
N ILE A 30 8.97 -0.31 -1.50
CA ILE A 30 7.69 0.41 -1.54
C ILE A 30 7.76 1.48 -2.62
N SER A 31 6.98 1.32 -3.68
CA SER A 31 6.71 2.32 -4.70
C SER A 31 5.71 3.34 -4.18
N ASN A 32 6.22 4.47 -3.68
CA ASN A 32 5.39 5.56 -3.15
C ASN A 32 4.93 6.49 -4.27
N ASP A 33 3.62 6.62 -4.44
CA ASP A 33 2.98 7.48 -5.42
C ASP A 33 1.57 7.86 -4.94
N ASP A 34 0.87 8.77 -5.63
CA ASP A 34 -0.52 9.12 -5.36
C ASP A 34 -1.34 8.95 -6.63
N TRP A 35 -2.23 7.96 -6.65
CA TRP A 35 -2.97 7.57 -7.85
C TRP A 35 -4.46 7.86 -7.76
N GLY A 36 -4.97 8.18 -6.57
CA GLY A 36 -6.40 8.38 -6.32
C GLY A 36 -6.74 9.70 -5.60
N PHE A 37 -7.90 10.24 -5.95
CA PHE A 37 -8.76 11.02 -5.07
C PHE A 37 -9.75 10.09 -4.35
N LYS A 38 -10.55 10.63 -3.42
CA LYS A 38 -11.58 9.87 -2.70
C LYS A 38 -12.50 9.00 -3.58
N THR A 39 -12.84 9.46 -4.79
CA THR A 39 -13.86 8.81 -5.65
C THR A 39 -13.33 8.26 -6.97
N GLN A 40 -12.11 8.60 -7.37
CA GLN A 40 -11.57 8.27 -8.70
C GLN A 40 -10.05 8.42 -8.73
N THR A 41 -9.43 7.97 -9.81
CA THR A 41 -8.00 8.14 -10.06
C THR A 41 -7.62 9.62 -10.28
N LEU A 42 -6.39 10.03 -9.92
CA LEU A 42 -5.86 11.38 -10.17
C LEU A 42 -5.79 11.69 -11.67
N PHE A 43 -5.35 10.72 -12.45
CA PHE A 43 -5.33 10.77 -13.91
C PHE A 43 -6.40 9.84 -14.48
N SER A 44 -6.87 10.11 -15.70
CA SER A 44 -7.73 9.13 -16.38
C SER A 44 -6.99 7.78 -16.52
N PRO A 45 -7.67 6.63 -16.39
CA PRO A 45 -7.04 5.32 -16.59
C PRO A 45 -6.29 5.20 -17.93
N ARG A 46 -6.82 5.84 -18.98
CA ARG A 46 -6.14 5.93 -20.29
C ARG A 46 -4.79 6.63 -20.19
N ALA A 47 -4.72 7.76 -19.49
CA ALA A 47 -3.46 8.48 -19.30
C ALA A 47 -2.49 7.69 -18.43
N MET A 48 -2.97 7.01 -17.38
CA MET A 48 -2.11 6.16 -16.53
C MET A 48 -1.48 5.02 -17.34
N ARG A 49 -2.26 4.30 -18.15
CA ARG A 49 -1.77 3.25 -19.05
C ARG A 49 -0.76 3.78 -20.08
N GLN A 50 -0.91 5.01 -20.53
CA GLN A 50 -0.02 5.62 -21.51
C GLN A 50 1.30 6.11 -20.88
N PHE A 51 1.24 6.72 -19.70
CA PHE A 51 2.35 7.52 -19.18
C PHE A 51 2.97 6.99 -17.89
N VAL A 52 2.20 6.28 -17.04
CA VAL A 52 2.59 5.89 -15.68
C VAL A 52 2.93 4.40 -15.61
N PHE A 53 2.00 3.53 -16.02
CA PHE A 53 2.13 2.08 -15.86
C PHE A 53 3.35 1.46 -16.53
N PRO A 54 3.79 1.90 -17.73
CA PRO A 54 5.01 1.35 -18.33
C PRO A 54 6.25 1.51 -17.45
N TRP A 55 6.32 2.58 -16.65
CA TRP A 55 7.45 2.81 -15.74
C TRP A 55 7.33 2.00 -14.46
N HIS A 56 6.13 1.91 -13.88
CA HIS A 56 5.90 1.09 -12.70
C HIS A 56 6.08 -0.41 -12.98
N ARG A 57 5.68 -0.90 -14.16
CA ARG A 57 6.01 -2.27 -14.61
C ARG A 57 7.52 -2.52 -14.58
N ARG A 58 8.31 -1.63 -15.21
CA ARG A 58 9.77 -1.74 -15.22
C ARG A 58 10.37 -1.67 -13.82
N ILE A 59 9.82 -0.83 -12.95
CA ILE A 59 10.23 -0.76 -11.54
C ILE A 59 9.98 -2.10 -10.83
N VAL A 60 8.79 -2.67 -10.97
CA VAL A 60 8.46 -3.98 -10.38
C VAL A 60 9.37 -5.06 -10.93
N GLU A 61 9.60 -5.10 -12.26
CA GLU A 61 10.53 -6.03 -12.89
C GLU A 61 11.95 -5.94 -12.29
N GLN A 62 12.48 -4.73 -12.05
CA GLN A 62 13.80 -4.57 -11.40
C GLN A 62 13.80 -5.08 -9.95
N ILE A 63 12.73 -4.83 -9.19
CA ILE A 63 12.59 -5.25 -7.79
C ILE A 63 12.52 -6.79 -7.72
N HIS A 64 11.69 -7.40 -8.57
CA HIS A 64 11.53 -8.85 -8.67
C HIS A 64 12.79 -9.54 -9.19
N ALA A 65 13.52 -8.93 -10.13
CA ALA A 65 14.80 -9.47 -10.61
C ALA A 65 15.87 -9.55 -9.51
N ALA A 66 15.75 -8.73 -8.47
CA ALA A 66 16.58 -8.81 -7.26
C ALA A 66 16.02 -9.76 -6.18
N GLY A 67 14.94 -10.49 -6.48
CA GLY A 67 14.29 -11.44 -5.57
C GLY A 67 13.56 -10.77 -4.41
N LYS A 68 13.12 -9.52 -4.58
CA LYS A 68 12.42 -8.74 -3.54
C LYS A 68 10.95 -8.54 -3.93
N PRO A 69 10.02 -8.45 -2.96
CA PRO A 69 8.64 -8.07 -3.23
C PRO A 69 8.49 -6.56 -3.46
N ALA A 70 7.58 -6.19 -4.36
CA ALA A 70 7.20 -4.84 -4.71
C ALA A 70 5.85 -4.47 -4.08
N ILE A 71 5.81 -3.34 -3.39
CA ILE A 71 4.64 -2.85 -2.67
C ILE A 71 4.22 -1.52 -3.31
N LEU A 72 2.97 -1.39 -3.74
CA LEU A 72 2.44 -0.09 -4.12
C LEU A 72 1.96 0.64 -2.87
N HIS A 73 2.46 1.85 -2.63
CA HIS A 73 1.80 2.82 -1.77
C HIS A 73 1.05 3.81 -2.65
N SER A 74 -0.26 3.95 -2.45
CA SER A 74 -1.06 5.06 -2.98
C SER A 74 -2.27 5.34 -2.12
N CYS A 75 -2.58 6.63 -1.96
CA CYS A 75 -3.83 7.10 -1.36
C CYS A 75 -4.98 7.07 -2.38
N GLY A 76 -6.21 7.22 -1.88
CA GLY A 76 -7.39 7.41 -2.72
C GLY A 76 -7.94 6.15 -3.38
N ASN A 77 -8.91 6.36 -4.27
CA ASN A 77 -9.63 5.30 -4.97
C ASN A 77 -9.11 5.10 -6.39
N PHE A 78 -8.38 4.00 -6.56
CA PHE A 78 -7.85 3.54 -7.86
C PHE A 78 -8.30 2.11 -8.19
N LEU A 79 -9.44 1.66 -7.65
CA LEU A 79 -9.97 0.31 -7.90
C LEU A 79 -10.23 0.04 -9.40
N LYS A 80 -10.52 1.08 -10.18
CA LYS A 80 -10.71 0.99 -11.64
C LYS A 80 -9.49 0.51 -12.43
N VAL A 81 -8.31 0.52 -11.81
CA VAL A 81 -7.05 0.07 -12.41
C VAL A 81 -6.38 -1.02 -11.57
N LEU A 82 -7.14 -1.67 -10.68
CA LEU A 82 -6.60 -2.72 -9.82
C LEU A 82 -6.05 -3.91 -10.63
N ASP A 83 -6.72 -4.29 -11.72
CA ASP A 83 -6.23 -5.37 -12.58
C ASP A 83 -4.93 -4.98 -13.30
N ASP A 84 -4.76 -3.70 -13.68
CA ASP A 84 -3.48 -3.23 -14.22
C ASP A 84 -2.36 -3.32 -13.16
N ILE A 85 -2.68 -3.06 -11.89
CA ILE A 85 -1.73 -3.15 -10.77
C ILE A 85 -1.28 -4.58 -10.51
N VAL A 86 -2.25 -5.50 -10.48
CA VAL A 86 -1.99 -6.88 -10.04
C VAL A 86 -1.55 -7.76 -11.18
N ASP A 87 -2.24 -7.72 -12.32
CA ASP A 87 -2.04 -8.70 -13.37
C ASP A 87 -0.97 -8.25 -14.37
N ASP A 88 -0.88 -6.94 -14.65
CA ASP A 88 0.06 -6.39 -15.62
C ASP A 88 1.35 -5.87 -14.98
N MET A 89 1.25 -5.06 -13.93
CA MET A 89 2.44 -4.56 -13.22
C MET A 89 2.97 -5.53 -12.18
N GLN A 90 2.16 -6.47 -11.71
CA GLN A 90 2.54 -7.54 -10.78
C GLN A 90 3.05 -7.05 -9.41
N PHE A 91 2.43 -6.00 -8.86
CA PHE A 91 2.69 -5.66 -7.46
C PHE A 91 2.27 -6.80 -6.53
N ASP A 92 3.03 -7.01 -5.46
CA ASP A 92 2.79 -8.10 -4.48
C ASP A 92 1.89 -7.64 -3.33
N ALA A 93 1.92 -6.34 -3.01
CA ALA A 93 1.14 -5.79 -1.92
C ALA A 93 0.66 -4.37 -2.20
N ARG A 94 -0.39 -3.97 -1.51
CA ARG A 94 -0.94 -2.62 -1.54
C ARG A 94 -1.02 -2.02 -0.13
N HIS A 95 -0.54 -0.80 -0.06
CA HIS A 95 -0.84 0.23 0.92
C HIS A 95 -1.32 1.45 0.10
N SER A 96 -2.13 2.37 0.57
CA SER A 96 -2.76 2.46 1.87
C SER A 96 -4.28 2.22 1.75
N TYR A 97 -5.01 2.32 2.87
CA TYR A 97 -6.49 2.22 2.91
C TYR A 97 -7.08 3.30 3.79
N GLU A 98 -8.23 3.83 3.38
CA GLU A 98 -8.94 4.91 4.06
C GLU A 98 -10.40 4.48 4.23
N ASP A 99 -10.93 4.54 5.46
CA ASP A 99 -12.27 4.00 5.77
C ASP A 99 -13.37 4.71 4.96
N THR A 100 -13.15 5.98 4.62
CA THR A 100 -14.10 6.76 3.83
C THR A 100 -14.17 6.36 2.35
N ILE A 101 -13.28 5.48 1.91
CA ILE A 101 -13.20 4.92 0.56
C ILE A 101 -13.58 3.44 0.60
N MET A 102 -12.83 2.67 1.40
CA MET A 102 -13.01 1.23 1.58
C MET A 102 -12.32 0.83 2.89
N PRO A 103 -13.07 0.38 3.90
CA PRO A 103 -12.48 -0.19 5.11
C PRO A 103 -11.55 -1.35 4.78
N VAL A 104 -10.43 -1.46 5.49
CA VAL A 104 -9.41 -2.49 5.21
C VAL A 104 -9.96 -3.91 5.38
N GLU A 105 -10.96 -4.06 6.23
CA GLU A 105 -11.67 -5.32 6.45
C GLU A 105 -12.36 -5.82 5.17
N GLU A 106 -12.98 -4.91 4.41
CA GLU A 106 -13.61 -5.19 3.11
C GLU A 106 -12.54 -5.45 2.04
N ALA A 107 -11.54 -4.58 1.97
CA ALA A 107 -10.42 -4.74 1.04
C ALA A 107 -9.70 -6.09 1.20
N TYR A 108 -9.57 -6.57 2.44
CA TYR A 108 -9.00 -7.87 2.72
C TYR A 108 -9.85 -8.98 2.11
N GLU A 109 -11.14 -9.05 2.41
CA GLU A 109 -11.99 -10.12 1.87
C GLU A 109 -12.00 -10.13 0.33
N ASP A 110 -12.05 -8.94 -0.29
CA ASP A 110 -12.12 -8.81 -1.75
C ASP A 110 -10.79 -9.10 -2.46
N HIS A 111 -9.64 -8.80 -1.85
CA HIS A 111 -8.37 -8.71 -2.59
C HIS A 111 -7.19 -9.50 -2.01
N HIS A 112 -7.27 -10.02 -0.78
CA HIS A 112 -6.12 -10.71 -0.12
C HIS A 112 -5.53 -11.89 -0.91
N HIS A 113 -6.32 -12.51 -1.79
CA HIS A 113 -5.90 -13.64 -2.61
C HIS A 113 -5.05 -13.23 -3.82
N ARG A 114 -5.03 -11.93 -4.17
CA ARG A 114 -4.27 -11.36 -5.30
C ARG A 114 -3.15 -10.43 -4.84
N LEU A 115 -3.34 -9.76 -3.70
CA LEU A 115 -2.39 -8.81 -3.12
C LEU A 115 -2.33 -8.98 -1.62
N ALA A 116 -1.14 -8.87 -1.04
CA ALA A 116 -1.03 -8.62 0.38
C ALA A 116 -1.56 -7.22 0.73
N ILE A 117 -2.30 -7.13 1.83
CA ILE A 117 -2.97 -5.93 2.31
C ILE A 117 -2.14 -5.37 3.47
N LEU A 118 -1.57 -4.19 3.31
CA LEU A 118 -0.71 -3.59 4.34
C LEU A 118 -1.38 -2.36 4.92
N GLY A 119 -1.35 -2.24 6.25
CA GLY A 119 -1.89 -1.10 6.97
C GLY A 119 -3.41 -1.13 7.07
N GLY A 120 -4.01 0.05 7.01
CA GLY A 120 -5.45 0.21 6.80
C GLY A 120 -6.31 0.47 8.03
N ILE A 121 -5.76 0.50 9.24
CA ILE A 121 -6.46 1.11 10.38
C ILE A 121 -6.41 2.63 10.19
N ASP A 122 -7.55 3.23 9.83
CA ASP A 122 -7.64 4.63 9.42
C ASP A 122 -7.00 5.60 10.41
N VAL A 123 -6.25 6.58 9.90
CA VAL A 123 -5.49 7.53 10.74
C VAL A 123 -6.42 8.42 11.57
N ASP A 124 -7.59 8.82 11.05
CA ASP A 124 -8.56 9.60 11.82
C ASP A 124 -9.14 8.76 12.96
N PHE A 125 -9.40 7.47 12.70
CA PHE A 125 -9.83 6.53 13.72
C PHE A 125 -8.78 6.37 14.82
N VAL A 126 -7.50 6.17 14.47
CA VAL A 126 -6.40 6.07 15.45
C VAL A 126 -6.24 7.36 16.26
N CYS A 127 -6.51 8.52 15.67
CA CYS A 127 -6.41 9.80 16.38
C CYS A 127 -7.54 10.06 17.38
N ARG A 128 -8.75 9.56 17.12
CA ARG A 128 -9.96 10.00 17.83
C ARG A 128 -10.67 8.92 18.63
N ALA A 129 -10.46 7.65 18.29
CA ALA A 129 -11.16 6.55 18.96
C ALA A 129 -10.59 6.31 20.37
N PRO A 130 -11.41 5.79 21.31
CA PRO A 130 -10.89 5.24 22.56
C PRO A 130 -9.85 4.14 22.30
N ILE A 131 -8.85 4.05 23.17
CA ILE A 131 -7.76 3.06 23.04
C ILE A 131 -8.31 1.64 22.94
N GLU A 132 -9.32 1.31 23.74
CA GLU A 132 -9.96 0.00 23.76
C GLU A 132 -10.62 -0.33 22.42
N ALA A 133 -11.17 0.67 21.72
CA ALA A 133 -11.76 0.49 20.41
C ALA A 133 -10.68 0.26 19.32
N ILE A 134 -9.52 0.92 19.45
CA ILE A 134 -8.37 0.70 18.57
C ILE A 134 -7.85 -0.74 18.74
N GLU A 135 -7.63 -1.16 19.98
CA GLU A 135 -7.17 -2.53 20.29
C GLU A 135 -8.18 -3.58 19.83
N GLU A 136 -9.48 -3.35 20.03
CA GLU A 136 -10.54 -4.25 19.57
C GLU A 136 -10.59 -4.37 18.05
N ARG A 137 -10.55 -3.26 17.30
CA ARG A 137 -10.55 -3.31 15.83
C ARG A 137 -9.30 -4.04 15.31
N CYS A 138 -8.13 -3.77 15.89
CA CYS A 138 -6.89 -4.46 15.53
C CYS A 138 -7.00 -5.97 15.80
N ARG A 139 -7.53 -6.36 16.96
CA ARG A 139 -7.72 -7.76 17.34
C ARG A 139 -8.67 -8.49 16.40
N GLN A 140 -9.80 -7.87 16.06
CA GLN A 140 -10.76 -8.42 15.11
C GLN A 140 -10.13 -8.61 13.73
N MET A 141 -9.36 -7.63 13.26
CA MET A 141 -8.67 -7.75 11.98
C MET A 141 -7.61 -8.86 11.99
N LEU A 142 -6.80 -8.95 13.04
CA LEU A 142 -5.80 -10.02 13.18
C LEU A 142 -6.45 -11.42 13.29
N ALA A 143 -7.56 -11.52 14.03
CA ALA A 143 -8.34 -12.75 14.11
C ALA A 143 -8.92 -13.16 12.74
N ARG A 144 -9.43 -12.19 11.96
CA ARG A 144 -9.95 -12.43 10.60
C ARG A 144 -8.92 -13.06 9.67
N VAL A 145 -7.66 -12.62 9.75
CA VAL A 145 -6.59 -13.07 8.83
C VAL A 145 -5.83 -14.30 9.31
N THR A 146 -6.12 -14.76 10.53
CA THR A 146 -5.42 -15.88 11.15
C THR A 146 -5.63 -17.15 10.32
N GLY A 147 -4.53 -17.82 9.95
CA GLY A 147 -4.54 -19.00 9.08
C GLY A 147 -4.77 -18.72 7.58
N ARG A 148 -5.03 -17.47 7.20
CA ARG A 148 -5.27 -17.04 5.80
C ARG A 148 -4.11 -16.24 5.21
N GLY A 149 -3.34 -15.53 6.04
CA GLY A 149 -2.19 -14.74 5.60
C GLY A 149 -2.58 -13.51 4.78
N GLY A 150 -1.63 -12.90 4.08
CA GLY A 150 -1.89 -11.79 3.14
C GLY A 150 -2.26 -10.45 3.80
N TYR A 151 -1.95 -10.26 5.08
CA TYR A 151 -2.19 -8.99 5.78
C TYR A 151 -1.04 -8.62 6.73
N ALA A 152 -0.71 -7.33 6.80
CA ALA A 152 0.16 -6.77 7.82
C ALA A 152 -0.50 -5.56 8.48
N LEU A 153 -0.74 -5.64 9.80
CA LEU A 153 -1.35 -4.56 10.57
C LEU A 153 -0.49 -3.29 10.52
N GLY A 154 -1.15 -2.16 10.31
CA GLY A 154 -0.56 -0.83 10.39
C GLY A 154 -1.62 0.24 10.17
N THR A 155 -1.21 1.50 10.17
CA THR A 155 -2.10 2.64 9.91
C THR A 155 -2.53 2.69 8.45
N GLY A 156 -3.65 3.37 8.17
CA GLY A 156 -4.20 3.57 6.82
C GLY A 156 -3.45 4.59 5.97
N ASN A 157 -2.42 5.21 6.52
CA ASN A 157 -1.46 6.09 5.83
C ASN A 157 -0.14 6.11 6.63
N SER A 158 0.84 6.88 6.16
CA SER A 158 2.00 7.30 6.96
C SER A 158 1.54 7.84 8.33
N VAL A 159 2.37 7.65 9.36
CA VAL A 159 2.08 8.11 10.73
C VAL A 159 2.63 9.53 10.91
N PRO A 160 1.80 10.59 10.85
CA PRO A 160 2.27 11.96 10.96
C PRO A 160 2.42 12.33 12.44
N ALA A 161 3.16 13.40 12.72
CA ALA A 161 3.47 13.82 14.10
C ALA A 161 2.24 14.19 14.97
N TYR A 162 1.06 14.34 14.38
CA TYR A 162 -0.18 14.61 15.11
C TYR A 162 -0.88 13.34 15.61
N VAL A 163 -0.47 12.15 15.17
CA VAL A 163 -1.06 10.89 15.65
C VAL A 163 -0.64 10.70 17.11
N PRO A 164 -1.59 10.52 18.03
CA PRO A 164 -1.28 10.27 19.44
C PRO A 164 -0.47 8.97 19.61
N ASP A 165 0.62 9.05 20.36
CA ASP A 165 1.49 7.92 20.66
C ASP A 165 0.71 6.76 21.29
N GLU A 166 -0.25 7.06 22.18
CA GLU A 166 -1.05 6.06 22.86
C GLU A 166 -1.88 5.22 21.89
N GLY A 167 -2.49 5.87 20.89
CA GLY A 167 -3.29 5.22 19.86
C GLY A 167 -2.43 4.34 18.94
N TYR A 168 -1.30 4.87 18.48
CA TYR A 168 -0.36 4.11 17.65
C TYR A 168 0.25 2.91 18.40
N PHE A 169 0.69 3.11 19.64
CA PHE A 169 1.24 2.03 20.46
C PHE A 169 0.18 1.00 20.86
N ALA A 170 -1.10 1.36 20.99
CA ALA A 170 -2.18 0.40 21.19
C ALA A 170 -2.28 -0.62 20.05
N MET A 171 -2.14 -0.17 18.80
CA MET A 171 -2.10 -1.07 17.64
C MET A 171 -0.89 -2.02 17.72
N ILE A 172 0.30 -1.47 17.98
CA ILE A 172 1.53 -2.26 18.07
C ILE A 172 1.44 -3.31 19.19
N ARG A 173 0.98 -2.91 20.38
CA ARG A 173 0.79 -3.83 21.52
C ARG A 173 -0.18 -4.95 21.16
N THR A 174 -1.29 -4.62 20.52
CA THR A 174 -2.29 -5.62 20.11
C THR A 174 -1.67 -6.65 19.15
N ALA A 175 -0.91 -6.21 18.14
CA ALA A 175 -0.22 -7.14 17.24
C ALA A 175 0.80 -8.04 17.95
N LEU A 176 1.56 -7.49 18.91
CA LEU A 176 2.56 -8.27 19.65
C LEU A 176 1.92 -9.31 20.58
N GLN A 177 0.73 -9.05 21.11
CA GLN A 177 -0.01 -9.98 21.98
C GLN A 177 -0.65 -11.15 21.21
N MET A 178 -0.86 -11.00 19.91
CA MET A 178 -1.52 -12.01 19.05
C MET A 178 -0.55 -12.80 18.16
N ARG A 179 0.76 -12.54 18.25
CA ARG A 179 1.78 -13.38 17.63
C ARG A 179 1.87 -14.75 18.30
#